data_AF-A0A662MUV0-F1
#
_entry.id   AF-A0A662MUV0-F1
#
_cell.length_a   1.000
_cell.length_b   1.000
_cell.length_c   1.000
_cell.angle_alpha   90.00
_cell.angle_beta   90.00
_cell.angle_gamma   90.00
#
_symmetry.space_group_name_H-M   'P 1'
#
loop_
_entity.id
_entity.type
_entity.pdbx_description
1 polymer ?
#
loop_
_entity_poly.entity_id
_entity_poly.type
_entity_poly.pdbx_seq_one_letter_code
_entity_poly.pdbx_strand_id
1 'polypeptide(L)'
;MTVPKKALAFLVILFVIILAAHHNSPPSSLSNETLGKVAEIEGEVEEIRNLTFKQLPDVIVVNREWALSEFSSQANLEELKMWEDIYKMTLLVPPSYNYTRTAKGARASWIAATVGNKMYIIEENFVNTGETAYRVIAHELTHVLQKQYFDPKYPETLDGRLAITSLIEGDADLVADMYCGRHNITINKITTLPLEDPPMAINFFPYVYGDKFVRFLYEKGGWTLVNFAYKVPPLSTEQVIHPQKYLFYEKPKEVYVDVP
;
A
#
# COMPACT_ATOMS: atom_id res chain seq x y z
N MET A 1 -25.96 5.09 -21.98
CA MET A 1 -25.87 6.29 -21.11
C MET A 1 -24.43 6.43 -20.68
N THR A 2 -23.78 7.48 -21.16
CA THR A 2 -22.38 7.83 -20.92
C THR A 2 -22.22 8.39 -19.51
N VAL A 3 -21.56 7.65 -18.62
CA VAL A 3 -21.08 8.17 -17.35
C VAL A 3 -19.92 9.14 -17.66
N PRO A 4 -19.92 10.38 -17.14
CA PRO A 4 -18.84 11.32 -17.41
C PRO A 4 -17.52 10.79 -16.87
N LYS A 5 -16.47 10.88 -17.69
CA LYS A 5 -15.06 10.64 -17.31
C LYS A 5 -14.59 11.71 -16.32
N LYS A 6 -15.16 11.75 -15.12
CA LYS A 6 -14.36 12.21 -13.97
C LYS A 6 -13.35 11.09 -13.78
N ALA A 7 -12.06 11.41 -13.94
CA ALA A 7 -11.01 10.50 -13.55
C ALA A 7 -11.28 10.14 -12.08
N LEU A 8 -11.83 8.95 -11.83
CA LEU A 8 -11.65 8.32 -10.54
C LEU A 8 -10.14 8.15 -10.48
N ALA A 9 -9.46 9.07 -9.81
CA ALA A 9 -8.12 8.85 -9.32
C ALA A 9 -8.28 7.71 -8.32
N PHE A 10 -8.25 6.48 -8.82
CA PHE A 10 -8.08 5.34 -7.94
C PHE A 10 -6.79 5.59 -7.19
N LEU A 11 -6.90 5.51 -5.88
CA LEU A 11 -5.80 5.60 -4.96
C LEU A 11 -4.96 4.34 -5.19
N VAL A 12 -4.15 4.39 -6.24
CA VAL A 12 -3.19 3.35 -6.54
C VAL A 12 -2.05 3.62 -5.56
N ILE A 13 -2.20 3.13 -4.33
CA ILE A 13 -1.05 2.77 -3.52
C ILE A 13 -0.48 1.55 -4.25
N LEU A 14 0.23 1.80 -5.34
CA LEU A 14 1.08 0.76 -5.89
C LEU A 14 2.14 0.62 -4.81
N PHE A 15 2.38 -0.60 -4.35
CA PHE A 15 3.66 -0.95 -3.76
C PHE A 15 4.69 -0.82 -4.90
N VAL A 16 5.01 0.42 -5.28
CA VAL A 16 6.19 0.71 -6.06
C VAL A 16 7.30 0.31 -5.11
N ILE A 17 8.06 -0.71 -5.47
CA ILE A 17 9.39 -0.85 -4.90
C ILE A 17 10.12 0.40 -5.36
N ILE A 18 10.10 1.43 -4.52
CA ILE A 18 10.77 2.69 -4.77
C ILE A 18 12.25 2.40 -4.56
N LEU A 19 12.91 1.97 -5.63
CA LEU A 19 14.35 2.04 -5.74
C LEU A 19 14.68 3.51 -6.02
N ALA A 20 14.98 4.26 -4.96
CA ALA A 20 15.45 5.63 -5.07
C ALA A 20 16.68 5.66 -6.00
N ALA A 21 16.56 6.33 -7.14
CA ALA A 21 17.63 6.44 -8.11
C ALA A 21 18.04 7.92 -8.26
N HIS A 22 19.24 8.22 -7.75
CA HIS A 22 20.01 9.46 -7.90
C HIS A 22 19.46 10.75 -7.28
N HIS A 23 20.15 11.18 -6.22
CA HIS A 23 19.96 12.40 -5.42
C HIS A 23 19.93 13.70 -6.23
N ASN A 24 18.77 14.10 -6.74
CA ASN A 24 18.47 15.51 -6.88
C ASN A 24 17.78 15.99 -5.60
N SER A 25 18.30 17.05 -4.98
CA SER A 25 17.60 17.68 -3.86
C SER A 25 16.17 18.01 -4.29
N PRO A 26 15.15 17.66 -3.49
CA PRO A 26 13.78 18.01 -3.82
C PRO A 26 13.68 19.53 -3.99
N PRO A 27 12.94 20.02 -5.01
CA PRO A 27 12.71 21.45 -5.16
C PRO A 27 12.04 21.93 -3.88
N SER A 28 12.70 22.81 -3.15
CA SER A 28 12.23 23.28 -1.86
C SER A 28 11.02 24.21 -2.05
N SER A 29 9.81 23.64 -2.10
CA SER A 29 8.57 24.35 -1.77
C SER A 29 8.05 23.80 -0.46
N LEU A 30 8.54 24.35 0.65
CA LEU A 30 7.97 24.11 1.96
C LEU A 30 6.61 24.81 2.03
N SER A 31 5.52 24.10 1.76
CA SER A 31 4.20 24.54 2.24
C SER A 31 4.12 24.23 3.73
N ASN A 32 4.31 25.28 4.54
CA ASN A 32 4.13 25.21 6.00
C ASN A 32 2.72 24.71 6.38
N GLU A 33 1.73 24.91 5.51
CA GLU A 33 0.37 24.41 5.69
C GLU A 33 0.30 22.88 5.56
N THR A 34 0.92 22.31 4.52
CA THR A 34 0.99 20.84 4.33
C THR A 34 1.69 20.18 5.50
N LEU A 35 2.84 20.72 5.93
CA LEU A 35 3.59 20.18 7.07
C LEU A 35 2.81 20.28 8.38
N GLY A 36 2.13 21.41 8.62
CA GLY A 36 1.27 21.58 9.80
C GLY A 36 0.14 20.56 9.84
N LYS A 37 -0.48 20.28 8.69
CA LYS A 37 -1.54 19.27 8.58
C LYS A 37 -1.02 17.85 8.78
N VAL A 38 0.17 17.52 8.27
CA VAL A 38 0.78 16.20 8.50
C VAL A 38 1.08 16.00 9.99
N ALA A 39 1.63 17.01 10.67
CA ALA A 39 1.91 16.94 12.11
C ALA A 39 0.65 16.77 12.99
N GLU A 40 -0.49 17.34 12.58
CA GLU A 40 -1.78 17.09 13.23
C GLU A 40 -2.19 15.60 13.09
N ILE A 41 -2.06 15.05 11.87
CA ILE A 41 -2.42 13.66 11.58
C ILE A 41 -1.47 12.68 12.28
N GLU A 42 -0.18 13.02 12.43
CA GLU A 42 0.81 12.22 13.17
C GLU A 42 0.32 11.87 14.58
N GLY A 43 -0.08 12.88 15.36
CA GLY A 43 -0.56 12.67 16.72
C GLY A 43 -1.80 11.77 16.79
N GLU A 44 -2.74 11.94 15.87
CA GLU A 44 -3.93 11.09 15.80
C GLU A 44 -3.63 9.66 15.35
N VAL A 45 -2.68 9.47 14.43
CA VAL A 45 -2.24 8.13 14.04
C VAL A 45 -1.62 7.40 15.24
N GLU A 46 -0.82 8.08 16.07
CA GLU A 46 -0.27 7.47 17.29
C GLU A 46 -1.39 7.02 18.25
N GLU A 47 -2.39 7.89 18.46
CA GLU A 47 -3.55 7.59 19.31
C GLU A 47 -4.39 6.43 18.77
N ILE A 48 -4.74 6.48 17.48
CA ILE A 48 -5.58 5.47 16.83
C ILE A 48 -4.86 4.12 16.86
N ARG A 49 -3.58 4.08 16.48
CA ARG A 49 -2.81 2.85 16.34
C ARG A 49 -2.25 2.33 17.67
N ASN A 50 -2.29 3.16 18.71
CA ASN A 50 -1.75 2.91 20.04
C ASN A 50 -0.26 2.54 20.00
N LEU A 51 0.51 3.29 19.21
CA LEU A 51 1.97 3.21 19.07
C LEU A 51 2.49 4.63 18.90
N THR A 52 3.67 4.93 19.46
CA THR A 52 4.29 6.25 19.29
C THR A 52 5.47 6.17 18.33
N PHE A 53 5.67 7.17 17.49
CA PHE A 53 6.85 7.28 16.64
C PHE A 53 8.12 7.27 17.51
N LYS A 54 9.01 6.30 17.27
CA LYS A 54 10.34 6.25 17.89
C LYS A 54 11.23 7.36 17.35
N GLN A 55 11.01 7.71 16.09
CA GLN A 55 11.59 8.83 15.37
C GLN A 55 10.47 9.47 14.54
N LEU A 56 10.32 10.79 14.57
CA LEU A 56 9.32 11.43 13.71
C LEU A 56 9.66 11.21 12.24
N PRO A 57 8.66 11.08 11.35
CA PRO A 57 8.90 10.92 9.92
C PRO A 57 9.57 12.16 9.33
N ASP A 58 10.50 11.93 8.40
CA ASP A 58 11.08 13.01 7.60
C ASP A 58 10.13 13.30 6.43
N VAL A 59 9.30 14.33 6.57
CA VAL A 59 8.31 14.71 5.55
C VAL A 59 8.96 15.58 4.47
N ILE A 60 8.89 15.11 3.22
CA ILE A 60 9.50 15.73 2.04
C ILE A 60 8.39 16.06 1.05
N VAL A 61 8.08 17.34 0.91
CA VAL A 61 7.13 17.84 -0.07
C VAL A 61 7.85 18.04 -1.41
N VAL A 62 7.27 17.51 -2.48
CA VAL A 62 7.85 17.52 -3.83
C VAL A 62 6.79 17.92 -4.86
N ASN A 63 7.24 18.36 -6.04
CA ASN A 63 6.35 18.56 -7.17
C ASN A 63 6.26 17.30 -8.05
N ARG A 64 5.26 17.26 -8.93
CA ARG A 64 5.01 16.11 -9.80
C ARG A 64 6.18 15.81 -10.75
N GLU A 65 6.87 16.84 -11.23
CA GLU A 65 8.01 16.69 -12.15
C GLU A 65 9.18 15.96 -11.47
N TRP A 66 9.52 16.35 -10.24
CA TRP A 66 10.55 15.69 -9.45
C TRP A 66 10.14 14.26 -9.08
N ALA A 67 8.89 14.04 -8.69
CA ALA A 67 8.39 12.70 -8.42
C ALA A 67 8.44 11.78 -9.66
N LEU A 68 8.21 12.32 -10.85
CA LEU A 68 8.41 11.55 -12.07
C LEU A 68 9.87 11.20 -12.28
N SER A 69 10.81 12.14 -12.10
CA SER A 69 12.23 11.87 -12.36
C SER A 69 12.84 10.89 -11.35
N GLU A 70 12.61 11.08 -10.06
CA GLU A 70 13.22 10.28 -8.99
C GLU A 70 12.69 8.83 -8.95
N PHE A 71 11.40 8.64 -9.24
CA PHE A 71 10.73 7.34 -9.11
C PHE A 71 10.60 6.59 -10.45
N SER A 72 11.16 7.12 -11.55
CA SER A 72 11.16 6.48 -12.88
C SER A 72 12.52 5.92 -13.29
N SER A 73 13.04 4.95 -12.53
CA SER A 73 14.30 4.28 -12.88
C SER A 73 14.15 3.33 -14.08
N GLN A 74 15.27 3.06 -14.78
CA GLN A 74 15.33 2.07 -15.86
C GLN A 74 15.24 0.62 -15.34
N ALA A 75 15.73 0.36 -14.13
CA ALA A 75 15.54 -0.92 -13.44
C ALA A 75 14.06 -1.25 -13.26
N ASN A 76 13.23 -0.25 -12.94
CA ASN A 76 11.78 -0.41 -12.84
C ASN A 76 11.14 -0.83 -14.17
N LEU A 77 11.74 -0.51 -15.33
CA LEU A 77 11.18 -0.91 -16.63
C LEU A 77 11.49 -2.36 -17.00
N GLU A 78 12.66 -2.88 -16.62
CA GLU A 78 13.03 -4.28 -16.86
C GLU A 78 12.19 -5.24 -16.02
N GLU A 79 12.01 -4.90 -14.74
CA GLU A 79 11.14 -5.67 -13.85
C GLU A 79 9.68 -5.70 -14.34
N LEU A 80 9.13 -4.56 -14.76
CA LEU A 80 7.78 -4.51 -15.32
C LEU A 80 7.63 -5.39 -16.57
N LYS A 81 8.65 -5.45 -17.43
CA LYS A 81 8.63 -6.34 -18.61
C LYS A 81 8.72 -7.80 -18.22
N MET A 82 9.59 -8.15 -17.27
CA MET A 82 9.69 -9.50 -16.74
C MET A 82 8.34 -9.99 -16.20
N TRP A 83 7.65 -9.17 -15.39
CA TRP A 83 6.31 -9.51 -14.90
C TRP A 83 5.28 -9.61 -16.02
N GLU A 84 5.32 -8.70 -17.02
CA GLU A 84 4.44 -8.77 -18.20
C GLU A 84 4.61 -10.11 -18.93
N ASP A 85 5.85 -10.56 -19.14
CA ASP A 85 6.16 -11.83 -19.78
C ASP A 85 5.68 -13.02 -18.93
N ILE A 86 5.89 -12.98 -17.60
CA ILE A 86 5.36 -14.01 -16.69
C ILE A 86 3.84 -14.12 -16.81
N TYR A 87 3.11 -12.99 -16.78
CA TYR A 87 1.66 -13.01 -16.89
C TYR A 87 1.17 -13.54 -18.24
N LYS A 88 1.88 -13.25 -19.33
CA LYS A 88 1.59 -13.79 -20.66
C LYS A 88 1.87 -15.29 -20.73
N MET A 89 3.01 -15.75 -20.22
CA MET A 89 3.43 -17.16 -20.28
C MET A 89 2.59 -18.07 -19.38
N THR A 90 2.07 -17.53 -18.27
CA THR A 90 1.14 -18.23 -17.38
C THR A 90 -0.31 -18.18 -17.87
N LEU A 91 -0.57 -17.58 -19.03
CA LEU A 91 -1.89 -17.40 -19.63
C LEU A 91 -2.87 -16.60 -18.75
N LEU A 92 -2.37 -15.85 -17.78
CA LEU A 92 -3.18 -14.93 -16.96
C LEU A 92 -3.71 -13.76 -17.79
N VAL A 93 -3.00 -13.37 -18.86
CA VAL A 93 -3.38 -12.30 -19.78
C VAL A 93 -3.09 -12.67 -21.23
N PRO A 94 -3.79 -12.07 -22.22
CA PRO A 94 -3.52 -12.33 -23.63
C PRO A 94 -2.15 -11.76 -24.06
N PRO A 95 -1.57 -12.26 -25.18
CA PRO A 95 -0.30 -11.73 -25.72
C PRO A 95 -0.30 -10.23 -26.03
N SER A 96 -1.48 -9.64 -26.27
CA SER A 96 -1.67 -8.21 -26.52
C SER A 96 -1.67 -7.34 -25.26
N TYR A 97 -1.66 -7.93 -24.06
CA TYR A 97 -1.59 -7.18 -22.80
C TYR A 97 -0.32 -6.33 -22.72
N ASN A 98 -0.44 -5.13 -22.18
CA ASN A 98 0.65 -4.17 -22.06
C ASN A 98 0.66 -3.58 -20.65
N TYR A 99 1.42 -4.22 -19.76
CA TYR A 99 1.56 -3.87 -18.36
C TYR A 99 2.31 -2.54 -18.21
N THR A 100 3.36 -2.35 -19.02
CA THR A 100 4.22 -1.15 -18.96
C THR A 100 3.46 0.14 -19.27
N ARG A 101 2.47 0.11 -20.17
CA ARG A 101 1.62 1.27 -20.50
C ARG A 101 0.75 1.67 -19.32
N THR A 102 0.13 0.70 -18.65
CA THR A 102 -0.70 0.94 -17.46
C THR A 102 0.14 1.48 -16.30
N ALA A 103 1.31 0.88 -16.07
CA ALA A 103 2.22 1.30 -15.01
C ALA A 103 2.75 2.73 -15.23
N LYS A 104 3.09 3.12 -16.48
CA LYS A 104 3.58 4.49 -16.78
C LYS A 104 2.58 5.59 -16.44
N GLY A 105 1.28 5.35 -16.65
CA GLY A 105 0.23 6.33 -16.33
C GLY A 105 0.05 6.59 -14.83
N ALA A 106 0.43 5.62 -13.97
CA ALA A 106 0.23 5.70 -12.53
C ALA A 106 1.36 6.43 -11.77
N ARG A 107 2.54 6.60 -12.38
CA ARG A 107 3.81 6.93 -11.68
C ARG A 107 3.85 8.25 -10.89
N ALA A 108 2.98 9.21 -11.17
CA ALA A 108 2.90 10.46 -10.39
C ALA A 108 1.46 10.88 -10.08
N SER A 109 0.58 9.89 -10.02
CA SER A 109 -0.82 10.07 -9.61
C SER A 109 -1.02 9.84 -8.10
N TRP A 110 0.03 9.39 -7.38
CA TRP A 110 -0.01 9.15 -5.94
C TRP A 110 0.08 10.46 -5.15
N ILE A 111 -0.56 10.50 -3.97
CA ILE A 111 -0.58 11.70 -3.12
C ILE A 111 0.65 11.71 -2.21
N ALA A 112 0.88 10.62 -1.49
CA ALA A 112 2.04 10.43 -0.65
C ALA A 112 2.58 8.99 -0.79
N ALA A 113 3.83 8.79 -0.40
CA ALA A 113 4.50 7.50 -0.40
C ALA A 113 5.59 7.45 0.68
N THR A 114 5.73 6.30 1.34
CA THR A 114 6.68 6.09 2.42
C THR A 114 7.87 5.22 2.01
N VAL A 115 9.08 5.65 2.37
CA VAL A 115 10.31 4.85 2.22
C VAL A 115 11.12 4.92 3.51
N GLY A 116 11.07 3.84 4.29
CA GLY A 116 11.73 3.80 5.59
C GLY A 116 11.10 4.78 6.57
N ASN A 117 11.85 5.79 6.99
CA ASN A 117 11.35 6.88 7.85
C ASN A 117 10.95 8.14 7.07
N LYS A 118 11.10 8.14 5.74
CA LYS A 118 10.80 9.30 4.89
C LYS A 118 9.40 9.17 4.32
N MET A 119 8.65 10.26 4.37
CA MET A 119 7.38 10.39 3.65
C MET A 119 7.53 11.43 2.56
N TYR A 120 7.21 11.06 1.32
CA TYR A 120 7.17 11.97 0.19
C TYR A 120 5.72 12.37 -0.08
N ILE A 121 5.46 13.64 -0.35
CA ILE A 121 4.13 14.16 -0.68
C ILE A 121 4.22 14.95 -1.98
N ILE A 122 3.44 14.55 -3.00
CA ILE A 122 3.29 15.36 -4.22
C ILE A 122 2.31 16.49 -3.90
N GLU A 123 2.83 17.72 -3.79
CA GLU A 123 2.08 18.89 -3.34
C GLU A 123 0.83 19.14 -4.18
N GLU A 124 0.95 19.07 -5.51
CA GLU A 124 -0.18 19.31 -6.39
C GLU A 124 -1.27 18.25 -6.22
N ASN A 125 -0.91 16.99 -5.95
CA ASN A 125 -1.88 15.93 -5.72
C ASN A 125 -2.54 16.08 -4.35
N PHE A 126 -1.79 16.46 -3.32
CA PHE A 126 -2.30 16.71 -1.98
C PHE A 126 -3.35 17.82 -1.98
N VAL A 127 -3.01 18.99 -2.53
CA VAL A 127 -3.90 20.17 -2.56
C VAL A 127 -5.16 19.89 -3.39
N ASN A 128 -5.03 19.28 -4.57
CA ASN A 128 -6.17 19.05 -5.46
C ASN A 128 -7.15 17.99 -4.94
N THR A 129 -6.71 17.09 -4.05
CA THR A 129 -7.53 15.96 -3.57
C THR A 129 -8.26 16.28 -2.25
N GLY A 130 -7.90 17.37 -1.58
CA GLY A 130 -8.58 17.85 -0.36
C GLY A 130 -8.53 16.82 0.78
N GLU A 131 -9.63 16.66 1.52
CA GLU A 131 -9.71 15.77 2.70
C GLU A 131 -9.36 14.30 2.40
N THR A 132 -9.54 13.84 1.16
CA THR A 132 -9.13 12.49 0.76
C THR A 132 -7.61 12.31 0.89
N ALA A 133 -6.82 13.37 0.74
CA ALA A 133 -5.39 13.33 0.97
C ALA A 133 -5.05 13.01 2.44
N TYR A 134 -5.87 13.42 3.40
CA TYR A 134 -5.62 13.16 4.82
C TYR A 134 -5.71 11.67 5.17
N ARG A 135 -6.62 10.94 4.50
CA ARG A 135 -6.67 9.47 4.60
C ARG A 135 -5.34 8.86 4.15
N VAL A 136 -4.77 9.35 3.04
CA VAL A 136 -3.50 8.85 2.52
C VAL A 136 -2.37 9.15 3.49
N ILE A 137 -2.32 10.37 4.05
CA ILE A 137 -1.30 10.70 5.05
C ILE A 137 -1.42 9.78 6.27
N ALA A 138 -2.62 9.53 6.79
CA ALA A 138 -2.81 8.61 7.92
C ALA A 138 -2.35 7.17 7.60
N HIS A 139 -2.62 6.70 6.38
CA HIS A 139 -2.17 5.40 5.89
C HIS A 139 -0.62 5.33 5.82
N GLU A 140 0.00 6.30 5.16
CA GLU A 140 1.45 6.37 4.96
C GLU A 140 2.22 6.54 6.29
N LEU A 141 1.69 7.35 7.22
CA LEU A 141 2.25 7.50 8.57
C LEU A 141 2.22 6.17 9.34
N THR A 142 1.21 5.35 9.10
CA THR A 142 1.13 4.01 9.71
C THR A 142 2.25 3.11 9.18
N HIS A 143 2.65 3.22 7.91
CA HIS A 143 3.81 2.49 7.41
C HIS A 143 5.12 2.88 8.10
N VAL A 144 5.29 4.16 8.45
CA VAL A 144 6.44 4.59 9.25
C VAL A 144 6.44 3.90 10.62
N LEU A 145 5.30 3.85 11.32
CA LEU A 145 5.17 3.11 12.58
C LEU A 145 5.49 1.61 12.38
N GLN A 146 4.92 0.98 11.36
CA GLN A 146 5.14 -0.44 11.08
C GLN A 146 6.61 -0.74 10.83
N LYS A 147 7.32 0.13 10.09
CA LYS A 147 8.76 0.01 9.86
C LYS A 147 9.55 0.13 11.15
N GLN A 148 9.18 1.05 12.05
CA GLN A 148 9.88 1.28 13.31
C GLN A 148 9.65 0.17 14.35
N TYR A 149 8.49 -0.47 14.36
CA TYR A 149 8.11 -1.46 15.37
C TYR A 149 8.27 -2.90 14.95
N PHE A 150 8.00 -3.22 13.69
CA PHE A 150 7.83 -4.60 13.25
C PHE A 150 8.84 -5.03 12.19
N ASP A 151 9.16 -4.16 11.24
CA ASP A 151 10.06 -4.42 10.09
C ASP A 151 9.97 -5.85 9.53
N PRO A 152 8.79 -6.27 9.03
CA PRO A 152 8.52 -7.64 8.65
C PRO A 152 9.40 -8.12 7.48
N LYS A 153 9.83 -9.39 7.55
CA LYS A 153 10.56 -10.04 6.47
C LYS A 153 9.61 -10.64 5.44
N TYR A 154 9.93 -10.46 4.17
CA TYR A 154 9.11 -10.97 3.07
C TYR A 154 9.51 -12.39 2.69
N PRO A 155 8.55 -13.34 2.60
CA PRO A 155 8.81 -14.68 2.08
C PRO A 155 9.27 -14.68 0.62
N GLU A 156 9.82 -15.80 0.15
CA GLU A 156 10.25 -15.97 -1.24
C GLU A 156 9.11 -16.29 -2.22
N THR A 157 7.99 -16.82 -1.71
CA THR A 157 6.84 -17.19 -2.54
C THR A 157 5.92 -15.98 -2.76
N LEU A 158 5.27 -15.93 -3.93
CA LEU A 158 4.26 -14.89 -4.19
C LEU A 158 3.12 -14.95 -3.15
N ASP A 159 2.65 -16.15 -2.82
CA ASP A 159 1.58 -16.38 -1.85
C ASP A 159 1.95 -15.84 -0.45
N GLY A 160 3.13 -16.19 0.07
CA GLY A 160 3.61 -15.69 1.36
C GLY A 160 3.84 -14.19 1.35
N ARG A 161 4.33 -13.62 0.24
CA ARG A 161 4.46 -12.16 0.09
C ARG A 161 3.11 -11.46 0.13
N LEU A 162 2.14 -11.91 -0.65
CA LEU A 162 0.79 -11.34 -0.62
C LEU A 162 0.16 -11.47 0.78
N ALA A 163 0.40 -12.58 1.47
CA ALA A 163 -0.10 -12.79 2.82
C ALA A 163 0.42 -11.73 3.81
N ILE A 164 1.74 -11.54 3.87
CA ILE A 164 2.33 -10.55 4.79
C ILE A 164 2.03 -9.11 4.37
N THR A 165 2.03 -8.81 3.07
CA THR A 165 1.63 -7.50 2.58
C THR A 165 0.17 -7.20 2.94
N SER A 166 -0.72 -8.19 2.95
CA SER A 166 -2.11 -7.99 3.39
C SER A 166 -2.21 -7.59 4.86
N LEU A 167 -1.35 -8.11 5.75
CA LEU A 167 -1.28 -7.65 7.13
C LEU A 167 -0.83 -6.19 7.22
N ILE A 168 0.19 -5.82 6.45
CA ILE A 168 0.77 -4.47 6.43
C ILE A 168 -0.25 -3.44 5.91
N GLU A 169 -0.80 -3.68 4.73
CA GLU A 169 -1.76 -2.78 4.08
C GLU A 169 -3.08 -2.71 4.84
N GLY A 170 -3.58 -3.85 5.35
CA GLY A 170 -4.81 -3.89 6.13
C GLY A 170 -4.72 -3.10 7.44
N ASP A 171 -3.55 -3.09 8.08
CA ASP A 171 -3.29 -2.32 9.30
C ASP A 171 -3.26 -0.82 9.01
N ALA A 172 -2.54 -0.40 7.95
CA ALA A 172 -2.53 0.99 7.50
C ALA A 172 -3.92 1.48 7.07
N ASP A 173 -4.69 0.65 6.34
CA ASP A 173 -6.06 0.96 5.96
C ASP A 173 -7.00 1.07 7.16
N LEU A 174 -6.87 0.20 8.17
CA LEU A 174 -7.71 0.27 9.36
C LEU A 174 -7.48 1.57 10.14
N VAL A 175 -6.22 1.98 10.31
CA VAL A 175 -5.88 3.26 10.95
C VAL A 175 -6.44 4.44 10.17
N ALA A 176 -6.22 4.45 8.85
CA ALA A 176 -6.70 5.52 7.98
C ALA A 176 -8.23 5.61 7.97
N ASP A 177 -8.93 4.49 7.98
CA ASP A 177 -10.39 4.43 8.05
C ASP A 177 -10.93 4.93 9.41
N MET A 178 -10.26 4.58 10.52
CA MET A 178 -10.60 5.11 11.85
C MET A 178 -10.40 6.62 11.93
N TYR A 179 -9.32 7.13 11.33
CA TYR A 179 -9.08 8.57 11.21
C TYR A 179 -10.20 9.24 10.42
N CYS A 180 -10.55 8.71 9.24
CA CYS A 180 -11.69 9.22 8.46
C CYS A 180 -13.00 9.19 9.24
N GLY A 181 -13.23 8.14 10.05
CA GLY A 181 -14.41 8.04 10.92
C GLY A 181 -14.49 9.13 11.99
N ARG A 182 -13.35 9.52 12.59
CA ARG A 182 -13.29 10.63 13.57
C ARG A 182 -13.61 11.99 12.94
N HIS A 183 -13.19 12.19 11.69
CA HIS A 183 -13.30 13.46 10.97
C HIS A 183 -14.46 13.53 9.98
N ASN A 184 -15.30 12.49 9.92
CA ASN A 184 -16.42 12.38 9.00
C ASN A 184 -16.01 12.53 7.51
N ILE A 185 -14.79 12.07 7.17
CA ILE A 185 -14.23 12.07 5.82
C ILE A 185 -14.78 10.86 5.05
N THR A 186 -15.19 11.08 3.78
CA THR A 186 -15.65 9.98 2.93
C THR A 186 -14.49 9.04 2.57
N ILE A 187 -14.66 7.76 2.91
CA ILE A 187 -13.68 6.72 2.58
C ILE A 187 -13.85 6.30 1.13
N ASN A 188 -12.85 6.61 0.29
CA ASN A 188 -12.77 6.17 -1.10
C ASN A 188 -11.63 5.17 -1.24
N LYS A 189 -11.95 3.87 -1.24
CA LYS A 189 -10.97 2.79 -1.38
C LYS A 189 -11.49 1.64 -2.24
N ILE A 190 -10.57 0.82 -2.74
CA ILE A 190 -10.92 -0.41 -3.46
C ILE A 190 -11.47 -1.46 -2.47
N THR A 191 -12.61 -2.05 -2.80
CA THR A 191 -13.28 -3.06 -1.96
C THR A 191 -13.54 -4.38 -2.70
N THR A 192 -13.28 -4.39 -4.00
CA THR A 192 -13.47 -5.54 -4.89
C THR A 192 -12.28 -5.64 -5.85
N LEU A 193 -11.88 -6.85 -6.18
CA LEU A 193 -10.80 -7.06 -7.15
C LEU A 193 -11.30 -6.87 -8.59
N PRO A 194 -10.52 -6.22 -9.47
CA PRO A 194 -10.81 -6.10 -10.89
C PRO A 194 -10.47 -7.42 -11.61
N LEU A 195 -11.39 -8.39 -11.56
CA LEU A 195 -11.15 -9.75 -12.09
C LEU A 195 -10.93 -9.77 -13.61
N GLU A 196 -11.35 -8.73 -14.32
CA GLU A 196 -11.09 -8.50 -15.74
C GLU A 196 -9.62 -8.18 -16.05
N ASP A 197 -8.83 -7.78 -15.05
CA ASP A 197 -7.38 -7.56 -15.14
C ASP A 197 -6.68 -8.36 -14.02
N PRO A 198 -6.42 -9.67 -14.23
CA PRO A 198 -5.87 -10.53 -13.19
C PRO A 198 -4.54 -10.04 -12.57
N PRO A 199 -3.57 -9.51 -13.33
CA PRO A 199 -2.39 -8.87 -12.74
C PRO A 199 -2.74 -7.73 -11.77
N MET A 200 -3.69 -6.88 -12.13
CA MET A 200 -4.16 -5.81 -11.25
C MET A 200 -4.91 -6.35 -10.03
N ALA A 201 -5.71 -7.42 -10.20
CA ALA A 201 -6.36 -8.11 -9.08
C ALA A 201 -5.36 -8.69 -8.08
N ILE A 202 -4.26 -9.30 -8.56
CA ILE A 202 -3.18 -9.80 -7.70
C ILE A 202 -2.55 -8.65 -6.91
N ASN A 203 -2.26 -7.53 -7.57
CA ASN A 203 -1.67 -6.36 -6.90
C ASN A 203 -2.61 -5.69 -5.89
N PHE A 204 -3.93 -5.74 -6.12
CA PHE A 204 -4.92 -5.18 -5.19
C PHE A 204 -5.38 -6.14 -4.09
N PHE A 205 -4.96 -7.41 -4.16
CA PHE A 205 -5.27 -8.41 -3.14
C PHE A 205 -4.97 -7.92 -1.71
N PRO A 206 -3.79 -7.36 -1.41
CA PRO A 206 -3.46 -6.94 -0.05
C PRO A 206 -4.38 -5.87 0.52
N TYR A 207 -4.86 -4.93 -0.29
CA TYR A 207 -5.78 -3.90 0.17
C TYR A 207 -7.18 -4.46 0.43
N VAL A 208 -7.70 -5.27 -0.50
CA VAL A 208 -9.08 -5.78 -0.41
C VAL A 208 -9.24 -6.84 0.68
N TYR A 209 -8.29 -7.78 0.76
CA TYR A 209 -8.35 -8.87 1.74
C TYR A 209 -7.62 -8.53 3.04
N GLY A 210 -6.58 -7.70 3.00
CA GLY A 210 -5.91 -7.20 4.19
C GLY A 210 -6.81 -6.37 5.08
N ASP A 211 -7.60 -5.44 4.51
CA ASP A 211 -8.59 -4.66 5.28
C ASP A 211 -9.52 -5.58 6.08
N LYS A 212 -10.04 -6.63 5.45
CA LYS A 212 -10.93 -7.60 6.10
C LYS A 212 -10.19 -8.43 7.16
N PHE A 213 -8.98 -8.88 6.84
CA PHE A 213 -8.15 -9.69 7.74
C PHE A 213 -7.77 -8.93 9.00
N VAL A 214 -7.23 -7.72 8.87
CA VAL A 214 -6.79 -6.92 10.02
C VAL A 214 -7.97 -6.40 10.83
N ARG A 215 -9.07 -5.99 10.19
CA ARG A 215 -10.31 -5.67 10.90
C ARG A 215 -10.81 -6.85 11.73
N PHE A 216 -10.80 -8.07 11.18
CA PHE A 216 -11.16 -9.27 11.94
C PHE A 216 -10.26 -9.49 13.16
N LEU A 217 -8.93 -9.34 13.02
CA LEU A 217 -8.01 -9.45 14.16
C LEU A 217 -8.28 -8.37 15.21
N TYR A 218 -8.49 -7.13 14.77
CA TYR A 218 -8.79 -6.01 15.65
C TYR A 218 -10.10 -6.22 16.42
N GLU A 219 -11.17 -6.67 15.77
CA GLU A 219 -12.44 -6.98 16.43
C GLU A 219 -12.32 -8.13 17.44
N LYS A 220 -11.39 -9.07 17.24
CA LYS A 220 -11.19 -10.23 18.14
C LYS A 220 -10.28 -9.95 19.32
N GLY A 221 -9.26 -9.12 19.16
CA GLY A 221 -8.23 -8.93 20.20
C GLY A 221 -7.57 -7.56 20.21
N GLY A 222 -8.16 -6.58 19.53
CA GLY A 222 -7.66 -5.22 19.39
C GLY A 222 -6.27 -5.16 18.77
N TRP A 223 -5.57 -4.05 19.01
CA TRP A 223 -4.19 -3.88 18.56
C TRP A 223 -3.21 -4.91 19.12
N THR A 224 -3.51 -5.54 20.26
CA THR A 224 -2.67 -6.60 20.82
C THR A 224 -2.57 -7.78 19.87
N LEU A 225 -3.71 -8.22 19.29
CA LEU A 225 -3.73 -9.33 18.35
C LEU A 225 -3.14 -8.93 16.98
N VAL A 226 -3.39 -7.71 16.51
CA VAL A 226 -2.75 -7.19 15.29
C VAL A 226 -1.23 -7.12 15.44
N ASN A 227 -0.73 -6.60 16.57
CA ASN A 227 0.70 -6.55 16.87
C ASN A 227 1.32 -7.95 17.00
N PHE A 228 0.57 -8.92 17.55
CA PHE A 228 1.00 -10.31 17.57
C PHE A 228 1.15 -10.89 16.17
N ALA A 229 0.29 -10.51 15.23
CA ALA A 229 0.39 -10.98 13.85
C ALA A 229 1.66 -10.53 13.14
N TYR A 230 2.31 -9.43 13.54
CA TYR A 230 3.64 -9.12 13.03
C TYR A 230 4.74 -10.04 13.54
N LYS A 231 4.56 -10.65 14.72
CA LYS A 231 5.50 -11.65 15.28
C LYS A 231 5.28 -13.02 14.68
N VAL A 232 4.03 -13.35 14.37
CA VAL A 232 3.60 -14.60 13.75
C VAL A 232 2.75 -14.24 12.51
N PRO A 233 3.39 -13.88 11.38
CA PRO A 233 2.68 -13.40 10.20
C PRO A 233 1.84 -14.49 9.55
N PRO A 234 0.79 -14.11 8.78
CA PRO A 234 0.07 -15.06 7.95
C PRO A 234 1.04 -15.69 6.95
N LEU A 235 0.93 -17.00 6.79
CA LEU A 235 1.82 -17.82 5.96
C LEU A 235 1.34 -17.95 4.51
N SER A 236 0.05 -17.71 4.26
CA SER A 236 -0.58 -17.86 2.95
C SER A 236 -1.73 -16.88 2.75
N THR A 237 -2.08 -16.61 1.50
CA THR A 237 -3.28 -15.84 1.17
C THR A 237 -4.55 -16.51 1.66
N GLU A 238 -4.58 -17.84 1.78
CA GLU A 238 -5.70 -18.59 2.38
C GLU A 238 -5.99 -18.15 3.81
N GLN A 239 -4.95 -17.96 4.63
CA GLN A 239 -5.10 -17.47 6.00
C GLN A 239 -5.63 -16.03 6.05
N VAL A 240 -5.34 -15.21 5.04
CA VAL A 240 -5.86 -13.85 4.90
C VAL A 240 -7.32 -13.87 4.45
N ILE A 241 -7.66 -14.67 3.44
CA ILE A 241 -9.04 -14.84 2.93
C ILE A 241 -9.96 -15.44 4.00
N HIS A 242 -9.41 -16.35 4.81
CA HIS A 242 -10.10 -17.05 5.89
C HIS A 242 -9.40 -16.80 7.24
N PRO A 243 -9.60 -15.61 7.86
CA PRO A 243 -8.88 -15.21 9.08
C PRO A 243 -9.00 -16.18 10.26
N GLN A 244 -10.04 -17.02 10.30
CA GLN A 244 -10.19 -18.06 11.31
C GLN A 244 -9.06 -19.10 11.22
N LYS A 245 -8.62 -19.46 10.01
CA LYS A 245 -7.51 -20.39 9.80
C LYS A 245 -6.19 -19.86 10.33
N TYR A 246 -5.98 -18.54 10.23
CA TYR A 246 -4.85 -17.87 10.87
C TYR A 246 -4.88 -18.04 12.40
N LEU A 247 -6.05 -17.83 13.04
CA LEU A 247 -6.19 -17.99 14.50
C LEU A 247 -5.98 -19.44 14.98
N PHE A 248 -6.40 -20.42 14.18
CA PHE A 248 -6.11 -21.84 14.45
C PHE A 248 -4.68 -22.24 14.08
N TYR A 249 -3.89 -21.31 13.51
CA TYR A 249 -2.54 -21.56 13.04
C TYR A 249 -2.46 -22.72 12.04
N GLU A 250 -3.45 -22.82 11.14
CA GLU A 250 -3.49 -23.83 10.07
C GLU A 250 -2.40 -23.54 9.05
N LYS A 251 -1.38 -24.39 8.98
CA LYS A 251 -0.24 -24.19 8.08
C LYS A 251 -0.57 -24.65 6.64
N PRO A 252 0.05 -24.02 5.62
CA PRO A 252 0.03 -24.55 4.26
C PRO A 252 0.50 -26.01 4.25
N LYS A 253 -0.15 -26.83 3.41
CA LYS A 253 0.23 -28.23 3.23
C LYS A 253 1.24 -28.35 2.11
N GLU A 254 2.34 -29.06 2.37
CA GLU A 254 3.28 -29.42 1.32
C GLU A 254 2.65 -30.41 0.36
N VAL A 255 2.83 -30.16 -0.94
CA VAL A 255 2.35 -31.03 -2.02
C VAL A 255 3.52 -31.33 -2.95
N TYR A 256 3.57 -32.57 -3.44
CA TYR A 256 4.58 -33.01 -4.39
C TYR A 256 3.92 -33.14 -5.77
N VAL A 257 4.53 -32.54 -6.78
CA VAL A 257 4.12 -32.69 -8.17
C VAL A 257 5.10 -33.65 -8.83
N ASP A 258 4.61 -34.79 -9.27
CA ASP A 258 5.37 -35.67 -10.17
C ASP A 258 5.41 -34.98 -11.54
N VAL A 259 6.47 -34.21 -11.78
CA VAL A 259 6.72 -33.60 -13.09
C VAL A 259 7.25 -34.70 -14.02
N PRO A 260 6.57 -35.00 -15.15
CA PRO A 260 7.01 -36.00 -16.12
C PRO A 260 8.36 -35.69 -16.76
#